data_AF-T1K2X0-F1
#
_entry.id   AF-T1K2X0-F1
#
_cell.length_a   1.000
_cell.length_b   1.000
_cell.length_c   1.000
_cell.angle_alpha   90.00
_cell.angle_beta   90.00
_cell.angle_gamma   90.00
#
_symmetry.space_group_name_H-M   'P 1'
#
loop_
_entity.id
_entity.type
_entity.pdbx_description
1 polymer ?
#
loop_
_entity_poly.entity_id
_entity_poly.type
_entity_poly.pdbx_seq_one_letter_code
_entity_poly.pdbx_strand_id
1 'polypeptide(L)'
;MGGHRHFGNLYHVKNIVYFRLANFELDPFKNFWSTSFRHIKGDFLRFGVFAVGAYALAHTVVHLADVVNERESRKKPGQFDHEQ
;
A
#
# COMPACT_ATOMS: atom_id res chain seq x y z
N MET A 1 -16.97 4.41 -33.92
CA MET A 1 -18.33 3.93 -33.59
C MET A 1 -18.22 2.92 -32.43
N GLY A 2 -18.12 3.40 -31.20
CA GLY A 2 -18.06 2.55 -30.00
C GLY A 2 -19.44 2.47 -29.37
N GLY A 3 -20.22 1.45 -29.71
CA GLY A 3 -21.54 1.24 -29.10
C GLY A 3 -21.39 0.96 -27.61
N HIS A 4 -22.17 1.67 -26.79
CA HIS A 4 -22.22 1.44 -25.35
C HIS A 4 -22.61 -0.02 -25.08
N ARG A 5 -21.80 -0.72 -24.28
CA ARG A 5 -22.09 -2.12 -23.90
C ARG A 5 -23.24 -2.12 -22.89
N HIS A 6 -24.24 -2.96 -23.13
CA HIS A 6 -25.40 -3.15 -22.26
C HIS A 6 -25.56 -4.62 -21.89
N PHE A 7 -26.33 -4.90 -20.82
CA PHE A 7 -26.73 -6.27 -20.50
C PHE A 7 -27.41 -6.93 -21.71
N GLY A 8 -26.94 -8.13 -22.06
CA GLY A 8 -27.33 -8.84 -23.30
C GLY A 8 -26.35 -8.67 -24.47
N ASN A 9 -25.46 -7.67 -24.45
CA ASN A 9 -24.41 -7.47 -25.46
C ASN A 9 -23.05 -7.13 -24.80
N LEU A 10 -22.63 -7.98 -23.87
CA LEU A 10 -21.33 -7.85 -23.17
C LEU A 10 -20.29 -8.79 -23.78
N TYR A 11 -20.51 -10.09 -23.62
CA TYR A 11 -19.56 -11.13 -23.98
C TYR A 11 -20.29 -12.41 -24.37
N HIS A 12 -19.65 -13.22 -25.21
CA HIS A 12 -20.11 -14.57 -25.52
C HIS A 12 -19.54 -15.54 -24.49
N VAL A 13 -20.40 -16.06 -23.62
CA VAL A 13 -20.03 -16.98 -22.54
C VAL A 13 -20.82 -18.27 -22.71
N LYS A 14 -20.15 -19.43 -22.67
CA LYS A 14 -20.77 -20.76 -22.81
C LYS A 14 -20.40 -21.64 -21.62
N ASN A 15 -21.31 -22.53 -21.25
CA ASN A 15 -21.09 -23.62 -20.29
C ASN A 15 -20.70 -23.16 -18.87
N ILE A 16 -21.20 -22.02 -18.39
CA ILE A 16 -21.02 -21.58 -17.00
C ILE A 16 -22.33 -21.80 -16.24
N VAL A 17 -22.29 -22.60 -15.18
CA VAL A 17 -23.39 -22.77 -14.22
C VAL A 17 -22.99 -22.11 -12.91
N TYR A 18 -23.85 -21.27 -12.37
CA TYR A 18 -23.64 -20.53 -11.14
C TYR A 18 -24.80 -20.79 -10.18
N PHE A 19 -24.48 -20.97 -8.90
CA PHE A 19 -25.45 -21.16 -7.83
C PHE A 19 -25.41 -19.98 -6.86
N ARG A 20 -26.59 -19.53 -6.44
CA ARG A 20 -26.77 -18.48 -5.44
C ARG A 20 -27.82 -18.92 -4.43
N LEU A 21 -27.53 -18.69 -3.15
CA LEU A 21 -28.54 -18.78 -2.09
C LEU A 21 -29.31 -17.47 -2.00
N ALA A 22 -30.55 -17.54 -1.50
CA ALA A 22 -31.33 -16.33 -1.24
C ALA A 22 -30.72 -15.55 -0.06
N ASN A 23 -30.78 -14.22 -0.10
CA ASN A 23 -30.07 -13.37 0.87
C ASN A 23 -30.51 -13.61 2.33
N PHE A 24 -31.75 -14.05 2.57
CA PHE A 24 -32.26 -14.34 3.91
C PHE A 24 -31.76 -15.69 4.48
N GLU A 25 -31.20 -16.55 3.64
CA GLU A 25 -30.61 -17.84 4.05
C GLU A 25 -29.12 -17.71 4.39
N LEU A 26 -28.53 -16.56 4.09
CA LEU A 26 -27.12 -16.29 4.31
C LEU A 26 -26.90 -15.65 5.68
N ASP A 27 -25.85 -16.11 6.38
CA ASP A 27 -25.30 -15.39 7.52
C ASP A 27 -24.32 -14.31 6.99
N PRO A 28 -24.63 -13.00 7.15
CA PRO A 28 -23.81 -11.92 6.62
C PRO A 28 -22.43 -11.81 7.29
N PHE A 29 -22.27 -12.36 8.49
CA PHE A 29 -21.01 -12.34 9.24
C PHE A 29 -20.37 -13.72 9.36
N LYS A 30 -20.78 -14.66 8.50
CA LYS A 30 -20.22 -16.01 8.50
C LYS A 30 -18.70 -15.97 8.35
N ASN A 31 -18.00 -16.53 9.33
CA ASN A 31 -16.53 -16.54 9.41
C ASN A 31 -15.90 -15.14 9.40
N PHE A 32 -16.62 -14.09 9.82
CA PHE A 32 -16.14 -12.70 9.74
C PHE A 32 -14.73 -12.54 10.28
N TRP A 33 -14.46 -12.95 11.51
CA TRP A 33 -13.13 -12.80 12.10
C TRP A 33 -12.07 -13.65 11.41
N SER A 34 -12.31 -14.95 11.23
CA SER A 34 -11.36 -15.88 10.63
C SER A 34 -10.98 -15.49 9.18
N THR A 35 -11.98 -15.14 8.38
CA THR A 35 -11.82 -14.79 6.97
C THR A 35 -11.27 -13.38 6.82
N SER A 36 -11.79 -12.39 7.55
CA SER A 36 -11.33 -11.01 7.44
C SER A 36 -9.89 -10.86 7.89
N PHE A 37 -9.50 -11.44 9.04
CA PHE A 37 -8.10 -11.35 9.48
C PHE A 37 -7.13 -12.00 8.51
N ARG A 38 -7.51 -13.15 7.91
CA ARG A 38 -6.67 -13.82 6.91
C ARG A 38 -6.48 -12.96 5.66
N HIS A 39 -7.55 -12.33 5.16
CA HIS A 39 -7.47 -11.47 3.98
C HIS A 39 -6.71 -10.17 4.27
N ILE A 40 -7.01 -9.48 5.39
CA ILE A 40 -6.29 -8.27 5.80
C ILE A 40 -4.79 -8.55 5.94
N LYS A 41 -4.41 -9.65 6.57
CA LYS A 41 -3.00 -10.06 6.66
C LYS A 41 -2.42 -10.33 5.27
N GLY A 42 -3.15 -11.02 4.40
CA GLY A 42 -2.72 -11.30 3.02
C GLY A 42 -2.48 -10.02 2.22
N ASP A 43 -3.41 -9.07 2.29
CA ASP A 43 -3.32 -7.80 1.58
C ASP A 43 -2.22 -6.90 2.16
N PHE A 44 -2.06 -6.89 3.50
CA PHE A 44 -0.94 -6.21 4.14
C PHE A 44 0.41 -6.78 3.70
N LEU A 45 0.56 -8.10 3.56
CA LEU A 45 1.80 -8.68 3.07
C LEU A 45 2.05 -8.37 1.59
N ARG A 46 0.99 -8.29 0.77
CA ARG A 46 1.10 -7.96 -0.67
C ARG A 46 1.45 -6.51 -0.92
N PHE A 47 0.83 -5.58 -0.19
CA PHE A 47 0.95 -4.14 -0.45
C PHE A 47 1.75 -3.40 0.61
N GLY A 48 1.64 -3.83 1.86
CA GLY A 48 2.29 -3.18 3.01
C GLY A 48 3.81 -3.20 2.91
N VAL A 49 4.42 -4.24 2.33
CA VAL A 49 5.88 -4.28 2.14
C VAL A 49 6.37 -3.13 1.25
N PHE A 50 5.64 -2.81 0.18
CA PHE A 50 6.00 -1.70 -0.70
C PHE A 50 5.78 -0.35 -0.02
N ALA A 51 4.67 -0.18 0.69
CA ALA A 51 4.37 1.06 1.40
C ALA A 51 5.35 1.32 2.56
N VAL A 52 5.59 0.31 3.41
CA VAL A 52 6.51 0.38 4.55
C VAL A 52 7.95 0.53 4.07
N GLY A 53 8.35 -0.18 3.03
CA GLY A 53 9.69 -0.07 2.45
C GLY A 53 9.98 1.34 1.91
N ALA A 54 9.04 1.91 1.15
CA ALA A 54 9.18 3.27 0.63
C ALA A 54 9.23 4.31 1.77
N TYR A 55 8.36 4.17 2.77
CA TYR A 55 8.34 5.04 3.94
C TYR A 55 9.65 4.95 4.74
N ALA A 56 10.14 3.74 4.99
CA ALA A 56 11.38 3.52 5.72
C ALA A 56 12.57 4.16 5.01
N LEU A 57 12.67 4.01 3.68
CA LEU A 57 13.71 4.66 2.88
C LEU A 57 13.62 6.19 2.94
N ALA A 58 12.42 6.76 2.83
CA ALA A 58 12.25 8.20 2.94
C ALA A 58 12.70 8.71 4.33
N HIS A 59 12.31 7.99 5.39
CA HIS A 59 12.69 8.32 6.75
C HIS A 59 14.20 8.26 6.98
N THR A 60 14.90 7.24 6.46
CA THR A 60 16.36 7.14 6.61
C THR A 60 17.09 8.26 5.85
N VAL A 61 16.59 8.66 4.69
CA VAL A 61 17.16 9.79 3.92
C VAL A 61 17.02 11.10 4.69
N VAL A 62 15.83 11.39 5.24
CA VAL A 62 15.60 12.59 6.04
C VAL A 62 16.50 12.61 7.27
N HIS A 63 16.56 11.49 8.01
CA HIS A 63 17.41 11.38 9.18
C HIS A 63 18.89 11.57 8.85
N LEU A 64 19.37 11.04 7.72
CA LEU A 64 20.74 11.26 7.27
C LEU A 64 21.00 12.74 6.96
N ALA A 65 20.06 13.41 6.28
CA ALA A 65 20.18 14.82 5.96
C ALA A 65 20.27 15.68 7.23
N ASP A 66 19.46 15.38 8.26
CA ASP A 66 19.50 16.07 9.55
C ASP A 66 20.86 15.89 10.23
N VAL A 67 21.37 14.66 10.30
CA VAL A 67 22.69 14.37 10.89
C VAL A 67 23.82 15.10 10.15
N VAL A 68 23.76 15.13 8.81
CA VAL A 68 24.77 15.85 8.01
C VAL A 68 24.67 17.35 8.23
N ASN A 69 23.45 17.92 8.24
CA ASN A 69 23.23 19.33 8.48
C ASN A 69 23.70 19.75 9.87
N GLU A 70 23.42 18.95 10.91
CA GLU A 70 23.92 19.18 12.26
C GLU A 70 25.44 19.12 12.37
N ARG A 71 26.11 18.29 11.54
CA ARG A 71 27.57 18.21 11.50
C ARG A 71 28.20 19.40 10.79
N GLU A 72 27.65 19.78 9.64
CA GLU A 72 28.19 20.85 8.79
C GLU A 72 27.89 22.25 9.36
N SER A 73 26.76 22.43 10.05
CA SER A 73 26.43 23.70 10.72
C SER A 73 27.31 23.99 11.95
N ARG A 74 28.03 23.00 12.47
CA ARG A 74 28.97 23.19 13.59
C ARG A 74 30.28 23.79 13.07
N LYS A 75 30.81 24.77 13.82
CA LYS A 75 32.10 25.39 13.54
C LYS A 75 33.20 24.34 13.50
N LYS A 76 33.99 24.32 12.42
CA LYS A 76 35.13 23.41 12.26
C LYS A 76 36.37 24.04 12.92
N PRO A 77 37.08 23.33 13.81
CA PRO A 77 38.33 23.84 14.36
C PRO A 77 39.38 23.96 13.24
N GLY A 78 40.10 25.09 13.19
CA GLY A 78 41.09 25.41 12.15
C GLY A 78 40.59 26.37 11.03
N GLN A 79 39.30 26.67 10.98
CA GLN A 79 38.74 27.54 9.93
C GLN A 79 38.97 29.05 10.18
N PHE A 80 39.40 29.43 11.39
CA PHE A 80 39.63 30.82 11.79
C PHE A 80 41.11 31.15 12.03
N ASP A 81 42.03 30.21 11.76
CA ASP A 81 43.45 30.34 12.10
C ASP A 81 44.21 31.30 11.16
N HIS A 82 43.56 31.78 10.09
CA HIS A 82 44.16 32.62 9.05
C HIS A 82 43.54 34.03 8.96
N GLU A 83 42.70 34.43 9.92
CA GLU A 83 42.07 35.76 9.97
C GLU A 83 42.73 36.74 10.97
N GLN A 84 43.98 36.49 11.37
CA GLN A 84 44.77 37.40 12.24
C GLN A 84 45.70 38.33 11.45
#